data_AF-A0A174EHB0-F1
#
_entry.id   AF-A0A174EHB0-F1
#
_cell.length_a   1.000
_cell.length_b   1.000
_cell.length_c   1.000
_cell.angle_alpha   90.00
_cell.angle_beta   90.00
_cell.angle_gamma   90.00
#
_symmetry.space_group_name_H-M   'P 1'
#
loop_
_entity.id
_entity.type
_entity.pdbx_description
1 polymer ?
#
loop_
_entity_poly.entity_id
_entity_poly.type
_entity_poly.pdbx_seq_one_letter_code
_entity_poly.pdbx_strand_id
1 'polypeptide(L)'
;MVKVFGIGNILLKDDGIGVRLARNIKRRVDKDNINEIEVFIGETDYLYCLENINDDEFIIILDSTYFGINPGEITFKKLEECDKLISKEITAHETSLLSLVRLEKTNVNGYFIGIEIDSIEYSLELSNILQKRFNSIYDEVYEFIVKIAKELYFL
;
A
#
# COMPACT_ATOMS: atom_id res chain seq x y z
N MET A 1 -12.67 -3.65 -10.94
CA MET A 1 -12.31 -3.97 -9.55
C MET A 1 -11.18 -3.05 -9.11
N VAL A 2 -11.14 -2.66 -7.84
CA VAL A 2 -9.98 -2.00 -7.22
C VAL A 2 -8.99 -3.07 -6.79
N LYS A 3 -7.74 -3.01 -7.27
CA LYS A 3 -6.67 -3.92 -6.84
C LYS A 3 -5.83 -3.28 -5.76
N VAL A 4 -5.72 -3.91 -4.59
CA VAL A 4 -4.97 -3.41 -3.44
C VAL A 4 -3.71 -4.26 -3.25
N PHE A 5 -2.53 -3.65 -3.23
CA PHE A 5 -1.24 -4.33 -3.11
C PHE A 5 -0.60 -3.98 -1.77
N GLY A 6 -0.40 -4.98 -0.91
CA GLY A 6 0.36 -4.82 0.33
C GLY A 6 1.84 -5.10 0.12
N ILE A 7 2.66 -4.07 0.27
CA ILE A 7 4.10 -4.08 0.04
C ILE A 7 4.85 -3.92 1.36
N GLY A 8 6.05 -4.48 1.42
CA GLY A 8 6.99 -4.34 2.54
C GLY A 8 7.59 -5.67 3.03
N ASN A 9 8.66 -5.58 3.81
CA ASN A 9 9.35 -6.74 4.37
C ASN A 9 8.88 -7.03 5.80
N ILE A 10 8.16 -8.14 5.98
CA ILE A 10 7.64 -8.55 7.29
C ILE A 10 8.72 -8.95 8.30
N LEU A 11 9.95 -9.19 7.83
CA LEU A 11 11.12 -9.46 8.67
C LEU A 11 11.73 -8.18 9.25
N LEU A 12 11.33 -7.01 8.76
CA LEU A 12 11.90 -5.71 9.08
C LEU A 12 10.92 -4.79 9.82
N LYS A 13 10.33 -5.30 10.91
CA LYS A 13 9.53 -4.51 11.85
C LYS A 13 8.42 -3.70 11.17
N ASP A 14 8.52 -2.37 11.17
CA ASP A 14 7.52 -1.46 10.61
C ASP A 14 7.45 -1.50 9.09
N ASP A 15 8.50 -1.94 8.41
CA ASP A 15 8.47 -2.08 6.96
C ASP A 15 7.38 -3.07 6.50
N GLY A 16 7.04 -4.05 7.34
CA GLY A 16 5.94 -4.99 7.07
C GLY A 16 4.52 -4.42 7.25
N ILE A 17 4.34 -3.13 7.54
CA ILE A 17 3.02 -2.56 7.86
C ILE A 17 2.03 -2.67 6.70
N GLY A 18 2.45 -2.37 5.46
CA GLY A 18 1.61 -2.45 4.26
C GLY A 18 1.06 -3.86 4.04
N VAL A 19 1.94 -4.87 4.16
CA VAL A 19 1.57 -6.30 4.12
C VAL A 19 0.57 -6.68 5.21
N ARG A 20 0.78 -6.23 6.45
CA ARG A 20 -0.11 -6.55 7.58
C ARG A 20 -1.50 -5.94 7.39
N LEU A 21 -1.57 -4.71 6.89
CA LEU A 21 -2.84 -4.07 6.54
C LEU A 21 -3.55 -4.85 5.45
N ALA A 22 -2.88 -5.15 4.34
CA ALA A 22 -3.45 -5.92 3.23
C ALA A 22 -3.98 -7.29 3.67
N ARG A 23 -3.27 -8.01 4.54
CA ARG A 23 -3.74 -9.29 5.09
C ARG A 23 -5.04 -9.15 5.89
N ASN A 24 -5.20 -8.09 6.68
CA ASN A 24 -6.43 -7.87 7.46
C ASN A 24 -7.57 -7.39 6.55
N ILE A 25 -7.28 -6.50 5.60
CA ILE A 25 -8.23 -6.01 4.60
C ILE A 25 -8.77 -7.18 3.77
N LYS A 26 -7.88 -8.07 3.28
CA LYS A 26 -8.28 -9.27 2.55
C LYS A 26 -9.27 -10.12 3.34
N ARG A 27 -8.95 -10.44 4.60
CA ARG A 27 -9.83 -11.22 5.48
C ARG A 27 -11.20 -10.56 5.65
N ARG A 28 -11.25 -9.22 5.73
CA ARG A 28 -12.50 -8.47 5.89
C ARG A 28 -13.32 -8.44 4.59
N VAL A 29 -12.68 -8.14 3.47
CA VAL A 29 -13.28 -8.14 2.12
C VAL A 29 -13.88 -9.51 1.80
N ASP A 30 -13.14 -10.59 2.04
CA ASP A 30 -13.60 -11.96 1.82
C ASP A 30 -14.80 -12.30 2.73
N LYS A 31 -14.74 -11.88 4.01
CA LYS A 31 -15.83 -12.11 4.97
C LYS A 31 -17.12 -11.35 4.61
N ASP A 32 -16.98 -10.11 4.14
CA ASP A 32 -18.11 -9.24 3.79
C ASP A 32 -18.60 -9.46 2.35
N ASN A 33 -17.93 -10.32 1.57
CA ASN A 33 -18.20 -10.60 0.14
C ASN A 33 -18.18 -9.35 -0.76
N ILE A 34 -17.17 -8.49 -0.57
CA ILE A 34 -17.00 -7.27 -1.38
C ILE A 34 -16.22 -7.60 -2.65
N ASN A 35 -16.93 -7.93 -3.73
CA ASN A 35 -16.33 -8.41 -4.99
C ASN A 35 -15.65 -7.31 -5.81
N GLU A 36 -15.86 -6.04 -5.45
CA GLU A 36 -15.27 -4.89 -6.14
C GLU A 36 -13.83 -4.61 -5.70
N ILE A 37 -13.31 -5.34 -4.70
CA ILE A 37 -11.95 -5.19 -4.18
C ILE A 37 -11.22 -6.54 -4.27
N GLU A 38 -10.06 -6.55 -4.91
CA GLU A 38 -9.13 -7.68 -4.89
C GLU A 38 -7.84 -7.27 -4.17
N VAL A 39 -7.33 -8.14 -3.30
CA VAL A 39 -6.18 -7.83 -2.44
C VAL A 39 -5.03 -8.80 -2.72
N PHE A 40 -3.89 -8.23 -3.08
CA PHE A 40 -2.62 -8.92 -3.33
C PHE A 40 -1.66 -8.71 -2.16
N ILE A 41 -1.09 -9.80 -1.67
CA ILE A 41 -0.02 -9.77 -0.66
C ILE A 41 1.31 -9.86 -1.42
N GLY A 42 1.92 -8.71 -1.69
CA GLY A 42 3.13 -8.61 -2.49
C GLY A 42 4.42 -8.84 -1.71
N GLU A 43 4.44 -8.43 -0.44
CA GLU A 43 5.66 -8.38 0.36
C GLU A 43 6.79 -7.63 -0.38
N THR A 44 7.85 -8.32 -0.76
CA THR A 44 8.98 -7.76 -1.53
C THR A 44 9.01 -8.25 -2.98
N ASP A 45 8.01 -9.03 -3.42
CA ASP A 45 7.90 -9.53 -4.79
C ASP A 45 7.18 -8.52 -5.69
N TYR A 46 7.90 -7.45 -6.06
CA TYR A 46 7.34 -6.38 -6.87
C TYR A 46 7.01 -6.83 -8.30
N LEU A 47 7.70 -7.84 -8.82
CA LEU A 47 7.44 -8.38 -10.16
C LEU A 47 6.11 -9.14 -10.18
N TYR A 48 5.85 -9.99 -9.18
CA TYR A 48 4.54 -10.61 -9.00
C TYR A 48 3.42 -9.57 -8.97
N CYS A 49 3.59 -8.48 -8.21
CA CYS A 49 2.59 -7.42 -8.18
C CYS A 49 2.42 -6.73 -9.55
N LEU A 50 3.52 -6.42 -10.24
CA LEU A 50 3.50 -5.76 -11.53
C LEU A 50 2.82 -6.61 -12.62
N GLU A 51 3.03 -7.93 -12.61
CA GLU A 51 2.38 -8.88 -13.52
C GLU A 51 0.86 -8.93 -13.32
N ASN A 52 0.39 -8.63 -12.10
CA ASN A 52 -1.04 -8.57 -11.77
C ASN A 52 -1.68 -7.20 -12.02
N ILE A 53 -0.94 -6.23 -12.59
CA ILE A 53 -1.45 -4.91 -12.96
C ILE A 53 -1.51 -4.81 -14.48
N ASN A 54 -2.67 -4.46 -15.04
CA ASN A 54 -2.82 -4.16 -16.46
C ASN A 54 -2.87 -2.64 -16.70
N ASP A 55 -2.71 -2.25 -17.96
CA ASP A 55 -2.96 -0.88 -18.39
C ASP A 55 -4.42 -0.48 -18.14
N ASP A 56 -4.68 0.82 -17.99
CA ASP A 56 -6.00 1.39 -17.75
C ASP A 56 -6.73 0.89 -16.47
N GLU A 57 -6.00 0.29 -15.52
CA GLU A 57 -6.55 -0.18 -14.25
C GLU A 57 -6.49 0.87 -13.12
N PHE A 58 -7.30 0.64 -12.08
CA PHE A 58 -7.28 1.37 -10.84
C PHE A 58 -6.67 0.52 -9.72
N ILE A 59 -5.56 0.99 -9.14
CA ILE A 59 -4.82 0.27 -8.10
C ILE A 59 -4.64 1.10 -6.83
N ILE A 60 -4.41 0.41 -5.71
CA ILE A 60 -4.01 1.02 -4.44
C ILE A 60 -2.76 0.29 -3.95
N ILE A 61 -1.68 1.02 -3.69
CA ILE A 61 -0.44 0.49 -3.13
C ILE A 61 -0.40 0.87 -1.64
N LEU A 62 -0.29 -0.12 -0.76
CA LEU A 62 -0.06 0.07 0.68
C LEU A 62 1.41 -0.23 0.97
N ASP A 63 2.14 0.75 1.48
CA ASP A 63 3.57 0.61 1.77
C ASP A 63 3.99 1.38 3.02
N SER A 64 5.15 1.05 3.55
CA SER A 64 5.81 1.81 4.60
C SER A 64 6.43 3.09 4.03
N THR A 65 6.51 4.17 4.82
CA THR A 65 7.18 5.42 4.41
C THR A 65 8.10 5.96 5.48
N TYR A 66 9.07 6.77 5.04
CA TYR A 66 9.95 7.53 5.92
C TYR A 66 10.04 8.98 5.43
N PHE A 67 8.97 9.73 5.64
CA PHE A 67 8.87 11.15 5.28
C PHE A 67 9.32 12.10 6.40
N GLY A 68 9.72 11.56 7.56
CA GLY A 68 10.14 12.33 8.72
C GLY A 68 8.96 13.00 9.44
N ILE A 69 7.76 12.42 9.31
CA ILE A 69 6.54 12.85 10.01
C ILE A 69 6.28 11.93 11.22
N ASN A 70 5.09 12.01 11.83
CA ASN A 70 4.84 11.21 13.04
C ASN A 70 4.62 9.73 12.69
N PRO A 71 5.27 8.78 13.39
CA PRO A 71 5.05 7.36 13.13
C PRO A 71 3.58 6.95 13.24
N GLY A 72 3.09 6.25 12.21
CA GLY A 72 1.71 5.82 12.01
C GLY A 72 0.81 6.86 11.35
N GLU A 73 1.33 8.03 10.98
CA GLU A 73 0.63 8.99 10.13
C GLU A 73 0.45 8.40 8.73
N ILE A 74 -0.73 8.62 8.13
CA ILE A 74 -1.12 8.00 6.87
C ILE A 74 -1.09 9.07 5.79
N THR A 75 -0.34 8.81 4.72
CA THR A 75 -0.29 9.66 3.54
C THR A 75 -1.13 9.03 2.44
N PHE A 76 -2.26 9.64 2.10
CA PHE A 76 -3.04 9.29 0.92
C PHE A 76 -2.61 10.17 -0.24
N LYS A 77 -2.07 9.58 -1.29
CA LYS A 77 -1.60 10.33 -2.44
C LYS A 77 -2.06 9.67 -3.72
N LYS A 78 -2.60 10.46 -4.65
CA LYS A 78 -2.91 9.91 -5.97
C LYS A 78 -1.62 9.50 -6.65
N LEU A 79 -1.64 8.40 -7.39
CA LEU A 79 -0.46 7.95 -8.12
C LEU A 79 0.07 9.06 -9.05
N GLU A 80 -0.81 9.85 -9.70
CA GLU A 80 -0.42 10.94 -10.61
C GLU A 80 0.39 12.06 -9.93
N GLU A 81 0.32 12.15 -8.60
CA GLU A 81 1.02 13.17 -7.82
C GLU A 81 2.36 12.63 -7.24
N CYS A 82 2.67 11.35 -7.48
CA CYS A 82 3.75 10.63 -6.82
C CYS A 82 5.12 10.80 -7.48
N ASP A 83 5.26 11.56 -8.57
CA ASP A 83 6.54 11.73 -9.28
C ASP A 83 7.68 12.18 -8.35
N LYS A 84 7.38 13.06 -7.39
CA LYS A 84 8.37 13.54 -6.39
C LYS A 84 8.80 12.47 -5.38
N LEU A 85 7.99 11.43 -5.15
CA LEU A 85 8.36 10.28 -4.32
C LEU A 85 9.35 9.36 -5.03
N ILE A 86 9.31 9.36 -6.37
CA ILE A 86 10.18 8.55 -7.23
C ILE A 86 11.51 9.29 -7.48
N SER A 87 11.49 10.63 -7.50
CA SER A 87 12.54 11.42 -8.12
C SER A 87 13.53 12.14 -7.19
N LYS A 88 13.69 11.75 -5.91
CA LYS A 88 14.55 12.55 -5.01
C LYS A 88 15.69 11.86 -4.25
N GLU A 89 15.58 10.63 -3.80
CA GLU A 89 16.66 10.02 -2.98
C GLU A 89 16.91 8.54 -3.26
N ILE A 90 16.17 7.96 -4.21
CA ILE A 90 16.28 6.57 -4.59
C ILE A 90 17.46 6.47 -5.56
N THR A 91 18.63 6.12 -5.04
CA THR A 91 19.73 5.61 -5.86
C THR A 91 19.17 4.55 -6.84
N ALA A 92 19.78 4.41 -8.01
CA ALA A 92 19.33 3.51 -9.09
C ALA A 92 19.22 2.00 -8.74
N HIS A 93 19.22 1.63 -7.45
CA HIS A 93 19.16 0.28 -6.92
C HIS A 93 18.00 -0.01 -5.96
N GLU A 94 17.18 0.97 -5.58
CA GLU A 94 15.99 0.73 -4.73
C GLU A 94 14.71 0.76 -5.57
N THR A 95 14.49 -0.30 -6.36
CA THR A 95 13.25 -0.50 -7.11
C THR A 95 12.07 -0.66 -6.15
N SER A 96 11.02 0.13 -6.30
CA SER A 96 9.72 -0.04 -5.61
C SER A 96 8.61 -0.39 -6.59
N LEU A 97 7.52 -1.00 -6.13
CA LEU A 97 6.35 -1.26 -6.98
C LEU A 97 5.83 0.03 -7.64
N LEU A 98 5.81 1.14 -6.89
CA LEU A 98 5.39 2.45 -7.40
C LEU A 98 6.23 2.89 -8.61
N SER A 99 7.56 2.73 -8.52
CA SER A 99 8.47 3.06 -9.62
C SER A 99 8.27 2.16 -10.84
N LEU A 100 8.04 0.86 -10.63
CA LEU A 100 7.80 -0.11 -11.70
C LEU A 100 6.49 0.15 -12.44
N VAL A 101 5.40 0.40 -11.70
CA VAL A 101 4.11 0.75 -12.31
C VAL A 101 4.22 2.00 -13.15
N ARG A 102 4.99 3.00 -12.69
CA ARG A 102 5.21 4.26 -13.43
C ARG A 102 6.06 4.10 -14.68
N LEU A 103 6.96 3.11 -14.70
CA LEU A 103 7.83 2.83 -15.84
C LEU A 103 7.15 1.94 -16.90
N GLU A 104 6.44 0.91 -16.45
CA GLU A 104 6.03 -0.22 -17.31
C GLU A 104 4.54 -0.23 -17.65
N LYS A 105 3.69 0.56 -16.97
CA LYS A 105 2.23 0.55 -17.16
C LYS A 105 1.70 1.87 -17.65
N THR A 106 0.69 1.81 -18.51
CA THR A 106 0.06 2.97 -19.14
C THR A 106 -1.29 3.27 -18.49
N ASN A 107 -1.54 4.56 -18.21
CA ASN A 107 -2.83 5.06 -17.69
C ASN A 107 -3.33 4.34 -16.42
N VAL A 108 -2.41 3.83 -15.59
CA VAL A 108 -2.77 3.28 -14.28
C VAL A 108 -3.06 4.42 -13.32
N ASN A 109 -4.29 4.40 -12.80
CA ASN A 109 -4.83 5.37 -11.86
C ASN A 109 -4.92 4.77 -10.45
N GLY A 110 -5.11 5.63 -9.46
CA GLY A 110 -5.41 5.24 -8.09
C GLY A 110 -4.52 5.88 -7.05
N TYR A 111 -4.19 5.16 -5.98
CA TYR A 111 -3.57 5.73 -4.78
C TYR A 111 -2.33 4.99 -4.31
N PHE A 112 -1.35 5.75 -3.84
CA PHE A 112 -0.33 5.31 -2.90
C PHE A 112 -0.79 5.69 -1.50
N ILE A 113 -0.82 4.71 -0.59
CA ILE A 113 -1.13 4.90 0.82
C ILE A 113 0.11 4.51 1.61
N GLY A 114 0.83 5.53 2.06
CA GLY A 114 2.04 5.40 2.86
C GLY A 114 1.75 5.44 4.35
N ILE A 115 2.36 4.56 5.13
CA ILE A 115 2.28 4.57 6.59
C ILE A 115 3.66 4.88 7.15
N GLU A 116 3.76 6.00 7.86
CA GLU A 116 5.04 6.45 8.41
C GLU A 116 5.56 5.47 9.45
N ILE A 117 6.80 5.02 9.28
CA ILE A 117 7.45 4.07 10.18
C ILE A 117 8.07 4.77 11.40
N ASP A 118 8.23 4.03 12.50
CA ASP A 118 9.08 4.44 13.62
C ASP A 118 10.50 3.88 13.46
N SER A 119 10.62 2.59 13.11
CA SER A 119 11.94 1.93 13.01
C SER A 119 12.00 0.74 12.06
N ILE A 120 13.16 0.56 11.42
CA ILE A 120 13.51 -0.59 10.58
C ILE A 120 14.59 -1.41 11.28
N GLU A 121 14.22 -2.57 11.80
CA GLU A 121 15.10 -3.51 12.50
C GLU A 121 14.63 -4.94 12.23
N TYR A 122 15.50 -5.95 12.36
CA TYR A 122 15.08 -7.34 12.27
C TYR A 122 14.11 -7.70 13.40
N SER A 123 12.84 -7.82 13.07
CA SER A 123 11.76 -8.19 13.98
C SER A 123 10.51 -8.58 13.19
N LEU A 124 9.78 -9.57 13.68
CA LEU A 124 8.46 -9.95 13.17
C LEU A 124 7.32 -9.15 13.81
N GLU A 125 7.62 -8.24 14.73
CA GLU A 125 6.65 -7.38 15.39
C GLU A 125 6.77 -5.95 14.85
N LEU A 126 5.65 -5.23 14.78
CA LEU A 126 5.68 -3.78 14.57
C LEU A 126 6.28 -3.08 15.79
N SER A 127 6.74 -1.85 15.64
CA SER A 127 7.12 -0.98 16.76
C SER A 127 5.95 -0.79 17.72
N ASN A 128 6.26 -0.46 18.98
CA ASN A 128 5.23 -0.22 19.99
C ASN A 128 4.24 0.89 19.58
N ILE A 129 4.70 1.87 18.81
CA ILE A 129 3.86 2.95 18.30
C ILE A 129 2.90 2.41 17.25
N LEU A 130 3.39 1.69 16.24
CA LEU A 130 2.54 1.13 15.20
C LEU A 130 1.61 0.02 15.71
N GLN A 131 2.04 -0.81 16.67
CA GLN A 131 1.15 -1.79 17.31
C GLN A 131 -0.05 -1.12 17.99
N LYS A 132 0.18 -0.04 18.75
CA LYS A 132 -0.90 0.70 19.43
C LYS A 132 -1.83 1.42 18.46
N ARG A 133 -1.31 1.89 17.33
CA ARG A 133 -2.07 2.61 16.29
C ARG A 133 -2.65 1.69 15.21
N PHE A 134 -2.31 0.40 15.21
CA PHE A 134 -2.62 -0.50 14.09
C PHE A 134 -4.11 -0.52 13.74
N ASN A 135 -4.98 -0.66 14.75
CA ASN A 135 -6.42 -0.72 14.51
C ASN A 135 -6.97 0.59 13.92
N SER A 136 -6.53 1.75 14.43
CA SER A 136 -6.97 3.04 13.87
C SER A 136 -6.48 3.24 12.44
N ILE A 137 -5.23 2.83 12.13
CA ILE A 137 -4.69 2.90 10.78
C ILE A 137 -5.47 1.96 9.86
N TYR A 138 -5.72 0.75 10.32
CA TYR A 138 -6.49 -0.24 9.58
C TYR A 138 -7.91 0.26 9.26
N ASP A 139 -8.63 0.80 10.23
CA ASP A 139 -9.99 1.30 10.03
C ASP A 139 -10.01 2.44 9.00
N GLU A 140 -9.09 3.42 9.13
CA GLU A 140 -9.00 4.55 8.21
C GLU A 140 -8.66 4.12 6.77
N VAL A 141 -7.67 3.24 6.60
CA VAL A 141 -7.30 2.69 5.28
C VAL A 141 -8.42 1.86 4.69
N TYR A 142 -9.07 1.00 5.48
CA TYR A 142 -10.16 0.15 5.02
C TYR A 142 -11.36 0.98 4.57
N GLU A 143 -11.78 1.97 5.38
CA GLU A 143 -12.88 2.87 5.03
C GLU A 143 -12.60 3.65 3.75
N PHE A 144 -11.37 4.12 3.56
CA PHE A 144 -10.94 4.78 2.34
C PHE A 144 -11.07 3.86 1.11
N ILE A 145 -10.51 2.64 1.17
CA ILE A 145 -10.56 1.68 0.06
C ILE A 145 -12.02 1.34 -0.30
N VAL A 146 -12.86 1.07 0.71
CA VAL A 146 -14.29 0.77 0.50
C VAL A 146 -15.02 1.94 -0.13
N LYS A 147 -14.74 3.17 0.31
CA LYS A 147 -15.32 4.38 -0.28
C LYS A 147 -14.96 4.50 -1.76
N ILE A 148 -13.68 4.36 -2.10
CA ILE A 148 -13.19 4.43 -3.49
C ILE A 148 -13.82 3.33 -4.36
N ALA A 149 -13.88 2.10 -3.87
CA ALA A 149 -14.52 1.00 -4.61
C ALA A 149 -16.01 1.30 -4.88
N LYS A 150 -16.73 1.90 -3.91
CA LYS A 150 -18.13 2.30 -4.09
C LYS A 150 -18.29 3.39 -5.15
N GLU A 151 -17.47 4.42 -5.10
CA GLU A 151 -17.51 5.55 -6.06
C GLU A 151 -17.22 5.10 -7.50
N LEU A 152 -16.41 4.05 -7.70
CA LEU A 152 -16.08 3.55 -9.03
C LEU A 152 -17.12 2.60 -9.63
N TYR A 153 -17.84 1.83 -8.81
CA TYR A 153 -18.67 0.70 -9.29
C TYR A 153 -20.16 0.79 -8.95
N PHE A 154 -20.60 1.78 -8.17
CA PHE A 154 -22.02 1.93 -7.77
C PHE A 154 -22.61 3.31 -8.09
N LEU A 155 -22.15 3.95 -9.18
CA LEU A 155 -22.76 5.17 -9.73
C LEU A 155 -24.18 4.91 -10.25
#